data_AF-A0A2M7XVE3-F1
#
_entry.id   AF-A0A2M7XVE3-F1
#
_cell.length_a   1.000
_cell.length_b   1.000
_cell.length_c   1.000
_cell.angle_alpha   90.00
_cell.angle_beta   90.00
_cell.angle_gamma   90.00
#
_symmetry.space_group_name_H-M   'P 1'
#
loop_
_entity.id
_entity.type
_entity.pdbx_description
1 polymer ?
#
loop_
_entity_poly.entity_id
_entity_poly.type
_entity_poly.pdbx_seq_one_letter_code
_entity_poly.pdbx_strand_id
1 'polypeptide(L)'
;PDAMSHIGVARDLAALLKADLVIPIPVFEESLPATSSLVNITIDDPKGCPRYASRVITGVSIGPSPAWLQERLQAVGLRSINNVVDAANFVLMETGHPLHTFDFDQLAGPEIIVRRARNAEEMTTLDGKKRILNEEILLICDASKPVAIAGIMGGENSEVTPATTNILIESAYFNPITIRRGSKMLGLSSEASKRFERGADPNGVIYALERLTGLIQDLAGGKVSTGVLDIYPVPIEKHEVSLRHKVCNDLLGVEISPESQCEFLTRLGMEILATSSQVSRYSIPTFRPDITREADLIEEILRLYGQNNIPVNDHFK
;
A
#
# COMPACT_ATOMS: atom_id res chain seq x y z
N PRO A 1 -9.37 1.17 -5.37
CA PRO A 1 -7.92 1.41 -5.14
C PRO A 1 -7.13 0.11 -5.13
N ASP A 2 -7.67 -0.87 -4.41
CA ASP A 2 -7.41 -2.30 -4.51
C ASP A 2 -7.11 -2.83 -5.93
N ALA A 3 -7.91 -2.51 -6.96
CA ALA A 3 -7.68 -3.00 -8.33
C ALA A 3 -6.42 -2.43 -9.01
N MET A 4 -5.66 -1.56 -8.36
CA MET A 4 -4.33 -1.12 -8.83
C MET A 4 -3.19 -2.09 -8.47
N SER A 5 -3.54 -3.32 -8.06
CA SER A 5 -2.61 -4.39 -7.73
C SER A 5 -3.08 -5.75 -8.24
N HIS A 6 -2.13 -6.66 -8.41
CA HIS A 6 -2.43 -8.04 -8.82
C HIS A 6 -3.25 -8.78 -7.77
N ILE A 7 -2.95 -8.60 -6.48
CA ILE A 7 -3.74 -9.20 -5.40
C ILE A 7 -5.18 -8.65 -5.39
N GLY A 8 -5.37 -7.36 -5.63
CA GLY A 8 -6.71 -6.76 -5.75
C GLY A 8 -7.51 -7.35 -6.90
N VAL A 9 -6.91 -7.40 -8.10
CA VAL A 9 -7.54 -8.00 -9.28
C VAL A 9 -7.82 -9.49 -9.07
N ALA A 10 -6.87 -10.23 -8.48
CA ALA A 10 -7.03 -11.65 -8.20
C ALA A 10 -8.18 -11.91 -7.20
N ARG A 11 -8.38 -11.03 -6.20
CA ARG A 11 -9.50 -11.11 -5.27
C ARG A 11 -10.85 -10.97 -5.96
N ASP A 12 -10.98 -9.99 -6.84
CA ASP A 12 -12.20 -9.79 -7.63
C ASP A 12 -12.49 -11.00 -8.55
N LEU A 13 -11.46 -11.51 -9.23
CA LEU A 13 -11.59 -12.70 -10.07
C LEU A 13 -11.94 -13.95 -9.26
N ALA A 14 -11.33 -14.15 -8.09
CA ALA A 14 -11.63 -15.26 -7.20
C ALA A 14 -13.07 -15.20 -6.68
N ALA A 15 -13.58 -14.00 -6.39
CA ALA A 15 -14.97 -13.80 -6.02
C ALA A 15 -15.93 -14.15 -7.16
N LEU A 16 -15.66 -13.66 -8.37
CA LEU A 16 -16.48 -13.91 -9.56
C LEU A 16 -16.47 -15.39 -10.00
N LEU A 17 -15.29 -15.99 -10.08
CA LEU A 17 -15.09 -17.37 -10.57
C LEU A 17 -15.37 -18.43 -9.51
N LYS A 18 -15.73 -18.01 -8.30
CA LYS A 18 -15.85 -18.88 -7.13
C LYS A 18 -14.61 -19.74 -6.85
N ALA A 19 -13.42 -19.18 -7.12
CA ALA A 19 -12.14 -19.80 -6.86
C ALA A 19 -11.53 -19.36 -5.53
N ASP A 20 -10.52 -20.11 -5.06
CA ASP A 20 -9.74 -19.73 -3.89
C ASP A 20 -8.68 -18.70 -4.26
N LEU A 21 -8.51 -17.69 -3.41
CA LEU A 21 -7.44 -16.71 -3.52
C LEU A 21 -6.23 -17.17 -2.70
N VAL A 22 -5.09 -17.37 -3.35
CA VAL A 22 -3.82 -17.69 -2.68
C VAL A 22 -2.94 -16.45 -2.64
N ILE A 23 -2.74 -15.90 -1.45
CA ILE A 23 -1.84 -14.76 -1.21
C ILE A 23 -0.44 -15.31 -0.85
N PRO A 24 0.65 -14.83 -1.50
CA PRO A 24 2.00 -15.25 -1.17
C PRO A 24 2.33 -14.97 0.31
N ILE A 25 2.85 -15.97 1.01
CA ILE A 25 3.33 -15.84 2.38
C ILE A 25 4.79 -15.35 2.33
N PRO A 26 5.12 -14.21 2.97
CA PRO A 26 6.52 -13.79 3.10
C PRO A 26 7.32 -14.82 3.89
N VAL A 27 8.50 -15.19 3.37
CA VAL A 27 9.43 -16.13 4.03
C VAL A 27 10.82 -15.53 3.95
N PHE A 28 11.51 -15.47 5.08
CA PHE A 28 12.91 -15.04 5.22
C PHE A 28 13.44 -15.43 6.60
N GLU A 29 14.76 -15.39 6.76
CA GLU A 29 15.45 -15.63 8.04
C GLU A 29 15.93 -14.32 8.66
N GLU A 30 15.58 -14.11 9.93
CA GLU A 30 16.09 -13.01 10.75
C GLU A 30 17.41 -13.41 11.42
N SER A 31 18.41 -12.54 11.35
CA SER A 31 19.76 -12.83 11.85
C SER A 31 20.54 -11.62 12.36
N LEU A 32 19.88 -10.46 12.48
CA LEU A 32 20.43 -9.24 13.08
C LEU A 32 19.65 -8.86 14.35
N PRO A 33 20.19 -7.95 15.19
CA PRO A 33 19.45 -7.36 16.29
C PRO A 33 18.09 -6.78 15.88
N ALA A 34 17.26 -6.50 16.90
CA ALA A 34 15.94 -5.94 16.68
C ALA A 34 15.99 -4.64 15.87
N THR A 35 15.07 -4.44 14.93
CA THR A 35 15.03 -3.20 14.11
C THR A 35 14.99 -1.95 15.00
N SER A 36 14.25 -2.01 16.10
CA SER A 36 14.15 -0.93 17.10
C SER A 36 15.46 -0.57 17.82
N SER A 37 16.49 -1.42 17.73
CA SER A 37 17.84 -1.13 18.25
C SER A 37 18.79 -0.58 17.19
N LEU A 38 18.39 -0.63 15.91
CA LEU A 38 19.22 -0.23 14.77
C LEU A 38 18.79 1.11 14.18
N VAL A 39 17.51 1.46 14.27
CA VAL A 39 16.93 2.70 13.76
C VAL A 39 15.85 3.20 14.70
N ASN A 40 15.71 4.52 14.80
CA ASN A 40 14.60 5.18 15.49
C ASN A 40 13.69 5.90 14.49
N ILE A 41 12.38 5.87 14.73
CA ILE A 41 11.39 6.56 13.88
C ILE A 41 10.59 7.53 14.74
N THR A 42 10.53 8.78 14.32
CA THR A 42 9.68 9.82 14.91
C THR A 42 8.69 10.36 13.88
N ILE A 43 7.42 10.47 14.26
CA ILE A 43 6.37 11.05 13.41
C ILE A 43 5.90 12.35 14.06
N ASP A 44 6.37 13.48 13.53
CA ASP A 44 5.99 14.82 14.00
C ASP A 44 4.62 15.25 13.44
N ASP A 45 4.24 14.75 12.27
CA ASP A 45 2.90 14.97 11.69
C ASP A 45 2.10 13.66 11.53
N PRO A 46 1.46 13.17 12.61
CA PRO A 46 0.64 11.96 12.56
C PRO A 46 -0.62 12.11 11.70
N LYS A 47 -1.02 13.34 11.32
CA LYS A 47 -2.12 13.55 10.36
C LYS A 47 -1.66 13.29 8.93
N GLY A 48 -0.43 13.70 8.59
CA GLY A 48 0.19 13.46 7.30
C GLY A 48 0.67 12.02 7.14
N CYS A 49 1.23 11.43 8.19
CA CYS A 49 1.69 10.04 8.24
C CYS A 49 1.12 9.33 9.48
N PRO A 50 -0.07 8.73 9.37
CA PRO A 50 -0.64 7.96 10.47
C PRO A 50 0.17 6.72 10.86
N ARG A 51 0.89 6.10 9.92
CA ARG A 51 1.67 4.88 10.14
C ARG A 51 2.96 4.89 9.36
N TYR A 52 4.06 4.52 10.01
CA TYR A 52 5.36 4.33 9.38
C TYR A 52 6.04 3.10 9.96
N ALA A 53 6.46 2.18 9.10
CA ALA A 53 7.14 0.96 9.48
C ALA A 53 8.45 0.79 8.72
N SER A 54 9.46 0.24 9.40
CA SER A 54 10.76 -0.04 8.79
C SER A 54 11.37 -1.36 9.21
N ARG A 55 12.32 -1.81 8.39
CA ARG A 55 13.18 -2.96 8.61
C ARG A 55 14.55 -2.73 7.97
N VAL A 56 15.59 -3.24 8.62
CA VAL A 56 16.98 -3.11 8.17
C VAL A 56 17.45 -4.43 7.58
N ILE A 57 18.16 -4.35 6.46
CA ILE A 57 18.88 -5.47 5.86
C ILE A 57 20.33 -5.04 5.62
N THR A 58 21.30 -5.83 6.12
CA THR A 58 22.74 -5.53 5.96
C THR A 58 23.45 -6.57 5.10
N GLY A 59 24.47 -6.16 4.36
CA GLY A 59 25.26 -7.04 3.50
C GLY A 59 24.51 -7.50 2.26
N VAL A 60 23.63 -6.67 1.70
CA VAL A 60 23.02 -6.91 0.39
C VAL A 60 24.05 -6.72 -0.73
N SER A 61 23.87 -7.43 -1.84
CA SER A 61 24.65 -7.23 -3.06
C SER A 61 23.76 -6.66 -4.17
N ILE A 62 24.03 -5.43 -4.58
CA ILE A 62 23.26 -4.75 -5.63
C ILE A 62 23.72 -5.25 -7.00
N GLY A 63 22.77 -5.67 -7.82
CA GLY A 63 23.05 -6.23 -9.14
C GLY A 63 21.81 -6.26 -10.03
N PRO A 64 21.93 -6.81 -11.25
CA PRO A 64 20.78 -6.98 -12.13
C PRO A 64 19.78 -7.97 -11.54
N SER A 65 18.49 -7.70 -11.74
CA SER A 65 17.40 -8.62 -11.40
C SER A 65 17.45 -9.90 -12.24
N PRO A 66 16.92 -11.03 -11.76
CA PRO A 66 16.74 -12.22 -12.58
C PRO A 66 15.72 -11.97 -13.71
N ALA A 67 15.82 -12.72 -14.80
CA ALA A 67 15.00 -12.53 -16.00
C ALA A 67 13.49 -12.49 -15.72
N TRP A 68 12.98 -13.39 -14.88
CA TRP A 68 11.56 -13.45 -14.53
C TRP A 68 11.03 -12.14 -13.92
N LEU A 69 11.86 -11.45 -13.12
CA LEU A 69 11.48 -10.21 -12.46
C LEU A 69 11.49 -9.06 -13.46
N GLN A 70 12.52 -9.01 -14.30
CA GLN A 70 12.61 -8.02 -15.39
C GLN A 70 11.43 -8.14 -16.35
N GLU A 71 11.11 -9.36 -16.80
CA GLU A 71 10.00 -9.64 -17.72
C GLU A 71 8.64 -9.22 -17.14
N ARG A 72 8.39 -9.52 -15.85
CA ARG A 72 7.14 -9.12 -15.17
C ARG A 72 7.00 -7.60 -15.03
N LEU A 73 8.09 -6.91 -14.70
CA LEU A 73 8.09 -5.44 -14.63
C LEU A 73 7.88 -4.80 -16.00
N GLN A 74 8.55 -5.31 -17.03
CA GLN A 74 8.40 -4.84 -18.40
C GLN A 74 6.97 -5.04 -18.93
N ALA A 75 6.32 -6.16 -18.58
CA ALA A 75 4.94 -6.45 -18.97
C ALA A 75 3.92 -5.42 -18.45
N VAL A 76 4.26 -4.70 -17.37
CA VAL A 76 3.43 -3.60 -16.82
C VAL A 76 4.02 -2.21 -17.11
N GLY A 77 4.97 -2.13 -18.04
CA GLY A 77 5.56 -0.87 -18.51
C GLY A 77 6.65 -0.28 -17.60
N LEU A 78 7.17 -1.05 -16.64
CA LEU A 78 8.26 -0.62 -15.75
C LEU A 78 9.61 -1.11 -16.28
N ARG A 79 10.59 -0.20 -16.30
CA ARG A 79 11.97 -0.53 -16.65
C ARG A 79 12.67 -1.13 -15.43
N SER A 80 13.35 -2.27 -15.63
CA SER A 80 14.25 -2.84 -14.61
C SER A 80 15.45 -1.92 -14.33
N ILE A 81 15.85 -1.84 -13.06
CA ILE A 81 16.93 -0.98 -12.57
C ILE A 81 17.99 -1.85 -11.88
N ASN A 82 17.64 -2.47 -10.76
CA ASN A 82 18.48 -3.41 -10.01
C ASN A 82 17.59 -4.29 -9.12
N ASN A 83 18.13 -5.38 -8.59
CA ASN A 83 17.43 -6.38 -7.80
C ASN A 83 16.63 -5.81 -6.61
N VAL A 84 17.12 -4.78 -5.91
CA VAL A 84 16.44 -4.16 -4.77
C VAL A 84 15.29 -3.24 -5.21
N VAL A 85 15.56 -2.32 -6.14
CA VAL A 85 14.57 -1.37 -6.66
C VAL A 85 13.46 -2.10 -7.42
N ASP A 86 13.83 -3.14 -8.16
CA ASP A 86 12.88 -3.98 -8.89
C ASP A 86 12.02 -4.82 -7.95
N ALA A 87 12.57 -5.32 -6.84
CA ALA A 87 11.78 -5.99 -5.82
C ALA A 87 10.73 -5.05 -5.22
N ALA A 88 11.09 -3.79 -4.89
CA ALA A 88 10.15 -2.80 -4.38
C ALA A 88 9.04 -2.49 -5.40
N ASN A 89 9.40 -2.29 -6.67
CA ASN A 89 8.44 -2.10 -7.76
C ASN A 89 7.55 -3.32 -8.00
N PHE A 90 8.09 -4.53 -7.85
CA PHE A 90 7.32 -5.76 -7.99
C PHE A 90 6.29 -5.87 -6.87
N VAL A 91 6.68 -5.65 -5.62
CA VAL A 91 5.76 -5.67 -4.47
C VAL A 91 4.73 -4.56 -4.58
N LEU A 92 5.10 -3.38 -5.08
CA LEU A 92 4.16 -2.30 -5.41
C LEU A 92 3.06 -2.78 -6.38
N MET A 93 3.44 -3.48 -7.44
CA MET A 93 2.48 -3.98 -8.43
C MET A 93 1.72 -5.22 -7.93
N GLU A 94 2.34 -6.07 -7.10
CA GLU A 94 1.71 -7.25 -6.51
C GLU A 94 0.64 -6.86 -5.48
N THR A 95 0.97 -5.95 -4.57
CA THR A 95 0.17 -5.60 -3.39
C THR A 95 -0.61 -4.30 -3.54
N GLY A 96 -0.13 -3.36 -4.35
CA GLY A 96 -0.67 -2.00 -4.45
C GLY A 96 -0.13 -1.06 -3.39
N HIS A 97 0.80 -1.51 -2.55
CA HIS A 97 1.38 -0.72 -1.47
C HIS A 97 2.76 -0.18 -1.87
N PRO A 98 2.95 1.15 -1.95
CA PRO A 98 4.25 1.73 -2.26
C PRO A 98 5.24 1.51 -1.11
N LEU A 99 6.47 1.17 -1.50
CA LEU A 99 7.59 0.92 -0.61
C LEU A 99 8.78 1.73 -1.09
N HIS A 100 9.69 2.07 -0.18
CA HIS A 100 10.96 2.70 -0.52
C HIS A 100 12.12 1.99 0.15
N THR A 101 13.30 2.06 -0.47
CA THR A 101 14.55 1.54 0.11
C THR A 101 15.57 2.65 0.10
N PHE A 102 16.06 3.01 1.29
CA PHE A 102 17.16 3.94 1.45
C PHE A 102 18.47 3.17 1.53
N ASP A 103 19.55 3.76 1.00
CA ASP A 103 20.90 3.37 1.40
C ASP A 103 21.10 3.81 2.87
N PHE A 104 21.19 2.82 3.76
CA PHE A 104 21.25 3.05 5.19
C PHE A 104 22.56 3.72 5.61
N ASP A 105 23.64 3.53 4.84
CA ASP A 105 24.93 4.14 5.11
C ASP A 105 24.98 5.62 4.70
N GLN A 106 24.02 6.10 3.90
CA GLN A 106 23.91 7.49 3.46
C GLN A 106 23.02 8.36 4.36
N LEU A 107 22.26 7.76 5.27
CA LEU A 107 21.46 8.49 6.24
C LEU A 107 22.35 9.10 7.32
N ALA A 108 22.14 10.37 7.64
CA ALA A 108 22.79 10.99 8.77
C ALA A 108 22.19 10.47 10.08
N GLY A 109 22.88 9.50 10.69
CA GLY A 109 22.44 8.85 11.91
C GLY A 109 21.33 7.82 11.68
N PRO A 110 21.09 6.94 12.66
CA PRO A 110 20.09 5.87 12.57
C PRO A 110 18.68 6.39 12.91
N GLU A 111 18.25 7.50 12.30
CA GLU A 111 16.97 8.14 12.62
C GLU A 111 16.18 8.48 11.37
N ILE A 112 14.87 8.28 11.43
CA ILE A 112 13.90 8.78 10.46
C ILE A 112 12.93 9.70 11.18
N ILE A 113 12.74 10.89 10.63
CA ILE A 113 11.83 11.91 11.14
C ILE A 113 10.83 12.26 10.03
N VAL A 114 9.56 11.95 10.26
CA VAL A 114 8.47 12.27 9.32
C VAL A 114 7.78 13.56 9.76
N ARG A 115 7.99 14.63 8.99
CA ARG A 115 7.53 15.99 9.34
C ARG A 115 7.12 16.78 8.11
N ARG A 116 6.47 17.93 8.31
CA ARG A 116 6.28 18.91 7.24
C ARG A 116 7.59 19.59 6.86
N ALA A 117 7.69 19.98 5.59
CA ALA A 117 8.78 20.83 5.14
C ALA A 117 8.67 22.22 5.79
N ARG A 118 9.80 22.86 5.99
CA ARG A 118 9.85 24.27 6.39
C ARG A 118 9.61 25.14 5.16
N ASN A 119 9.12 26.36 5.35
CA ASN A 119 8.96 27.29 4.24
C ASN A 119 10.30 27.57 3.55
N ALA A 120 10.32 27.44 2.22
CA ALA A 120 11.50 27.55 1.38
C ALA A 120 12.62 26.54 1.68
N GLU A 121 12.30 25.40 2.31
CA GLU A 121 13.24 24.30 2.47
C GLU A 121 13.58 23.70 1.10
N GLU A 122 14.85 23.37 0.88
CA GLU A 122 15.34 22.89 -0.42
C GLU A 122 15.72 21.42 -0.36
N MET A 123 15.45 20.70 -1.45
CA MET A 123 15.83 19.29 -1.59
C MET A 123 16.09 18.96 -3.07
N THR A 124 17.09 18.11 -3.35
CA THR A 124 17.29 17.53 -4.68
C THR A 124 16.67 16.14 -4.73
N THR A 125 15.78 15.91 -5.68
CA THR A 125 15.13 14.60 -5.89
C THR A 125 15.90 13.73 -6.88
N LEU A 126 15.57 12.42 -6.93
CA LEU A 126 16.17 11.42 -7.82
C LEU A 126 16.22 11.80 -9.32
N ASP A 127 15.42 12.76 -9.77
CA ASP A 127 15.47 13.30 -11.12
C ASP A 127 16.53 14.41 -11.32
N GLY A 128 17.39 14.61 -10.32
CA GLY A 128 18.45 15.63 -10.29
C GLY A 128 17.93 17.06 -10.14
N LYS A 129 16.63 17.25 -9.89
CA LYS A 129 16.02 18.59 -9.80
C LYS A 129 15.98 19.08 -8.36
N LYS A 130 16.46 20.31 -8.19
CA LYS A 130 16.29 21.06 -6.95
C LYS A 130 14.85 21.55 -6.82
N ARG A 131 14.26 21.33 -5.64
CA ARG A 131 12.87 21.68 -5.31
C ARG A 131 12.85 22.61 -4.11
N ILE A 132 12.03 23.65 -4.19
CA ILE A 132 11.73 24.55 -3.09
C ILE A 132 10.38 24.12 -2.51
N LEU A 133 10.37 23.83 -1.22
CA LEU A 133 9.29 23.17 -0.53
C LEU A 133 8.63 24.13 0.48
N ASN A 134 7.42 23.79 0.91
CA ASN A 134 6.69 24.53 1.93
C ASN A 134 5.95 23.58 2.86
N GLU A 135 5.29 24.15 3.86
CA GLU A 135 4.61 23.41 4.95
C GLU A 135 3.45 22.51 4.48
N GLU A 136 3.01 22.58 3.22
CA GLU A 136 2.06 21.60 2.68
C GLU A 136 2.72 20.27 2.30
N ILE A 137 4.04 20.25 2.11
CA ILE A 137 4.79 19.05 1.73
C ILE A 137 5.14 18.24 2.97
N LEU A 138 4.86 16.95 2.92
CA LEU A 138 5.33 15.98 3.90
C LEU A 138 6.69 15.43 3.45
N LEU A 139 7.64 15.40 4.37
CA LEU A 139 9.00 14.93 4.14
C LEU A 139 9.34 13.78 5.06
N ILE A 140 10.27 12.97 4.56
CA ILE A 140 11.02 12.00 5.33
C ILE A 140 12.42 12.57 5.46
N CYS A 141 12.90 12.71 6.68
CA CYS A 141 14.20 13.28 6.99
C CYS A 141 15.04 12.26 7.75
N ASP A 142 16.36 12.32 7.57
CA ASP A 142 17.30 11.77 8.54
C ASP A 142 17.49 12.77 9.71
N ALA A 143 18.47 12.55 10.59
CA ALA A 143 18.73 13.44 11.72
C ALA A 143 19.18 14.86 11.31
N SER A 144 19.50 15.09 10.05
CA SER A 144 20.10 16.33 9.54
C SER A 144 19.31 17.01 8.42
N LYS A 145 18.73 16.25 7.48
CA LYS A 145 18.24 16.75 6.20
C LYS A 145 17.07 15.91 5.64
N PRO A 146 16.27 16.46 4.71
CA PRO A 146 15.32 15.68 3.93
C PRO A 146 16.02 14.60 3.09
N VAL A 147 15.41 13.41 3.04
CA VAL A 147 15.86 12.25 2.26
C VAL A 147 14.78 11.75 1.29
N ALA A 148 13.52 12.10 1.50
CA ALA A 148 12.46 11.87 0.52
C ALA A 148 11.32 12.89 0.66
N ILE A 149 10.63 13.13 -0.46
CA ILE A 149 9.29 13.70 -0.45
C ILE A 149 8.31 12.54 -0.24
N ALA A 150 7.74 12.48 0.96
CA ALA A 150 6.98 11.34 1.45
C ALA A 150 5.92 10.88 0.43
N GLY A 151 5.96 9.60 0.06
CA GLY A 151 5.01 8.99 -0.88
C GLY A 151 5.03 9.50 -2.33
N ILE A 152 5.96 10.40 -2.69
CA ILE A 152 6.03 11.02 -4.02
C ILE A 152 7.32 10.64 -4.73
N MET A 153 8.47 11.00 -4.16
CA MET A 153 9.78 10.83 -4.79
C MET A 153 10.91 10.82 -3.76
N GLY A 154 11.86 9.88 -3.90
CA GLY A 154 13.06 9.84 -3.09
C GLY A 154 14.02 11.01 -3.38
N GLY A 155 14.93 11.25 -2.44
CA GLY A 155 16.08 12.12 -2.61
C GLY A 155 17.24 11.40 -3.29
N GLU A 156 18.03 12.15 -4.04
CA GLU A 156 19.27 11.66 -4.64
C GLU A 156 20.31 11.28 -3.56
N ASN A 157 20.26 11.93 -2.41
CA ASN A 157 21.23 11.80 -1.32
C ASN A 157 21.11 10.53 -0.47
N SER A 158 20.14 9.67 -0.74
CA SER A 158 19.87 8.44 0.02
C SER A 158 19.46 7.28 -0.88
N GLU A 159 19.71 7.40 -2.18
CA GLU A 159 19.33 6.40 -3.17
C GLU A 159 20.16 5.13 -3.05
N VAL A 160 19.57 3.98 -3.40
CA VAL A 160 20.33 2.73 -3.52
C VAL A 160 21.21 2.79 -4.77
N THR A 161 22.51 2.67 -4.58
CA THR A 161 23.54 2.67 -5.62
C THR A 161 24.19 1.29 -5.75
N PRO A 162 25.02 1.03 -6.78
CA PRO A 162 25.78 -0.21 -6.87
C PRO A 162 26.74 -0.47 -5.68
N ALA A 163 27.07 0.56 -4.89
CA ALA A 163 27.93 0.44 -3.72
C ALA A 163 27.17 0.18 -2.41
N THR A 164 25.83 0.29 -2.42
CA THR A 164 25.00 0.12 -1.23
C THR A 164 25.12 -1.32 -0.71
N THR A 165 25.38 -1.45 0.60
CA THR A 165 25.43 -2.76 1.27
C THR A 165 24.44 -2.89 2.41
N ASN A 166 24.00 -1.77 2.98
CA ASN A 166 23.02 -1.72 4.05
C ASN A 166 21.82 -0.92 3.57
N ILE A 167 20.62 -1.46 3.77
CA ILE A 167 19.39 -0.80 3.35
C ILE A 167 18.40 -0.69 4.49
N LEU A 168 17.65 0.40 4.47
CA LEU A 168 16.47 0.61 5.30
C LEU A 168 15.24 0.55 4.40
N ILE A 169 14.35 -0.42 4.66
CA ILE A 169 13.06 -0.52 3.99
C ILE A 169 12.09 0.41 4.70
N GLU A 170 11.37 1.22 3.93
CA GLU A 170 10.21 2.00 4.34
C GLU A 170 8.94 1.36 3.81
N SER A 171 7.95 1.22 4.69
CA SER A 171 6.55 0.97 4.34
C SER A 171 5.67 1.87 5.20
N ALA A 172 4.85 2.70 4.59
CA ALA A 172 4.13 3.74 5.31
C ALA A 172 2.73 3.95 4.74
N TYR A 173 1.84 4.45 5.58
CA TYR A 173 0.58 5.04 5.13
C TYR A 173 0.66 6.55 5.23
N PHE A 174 0.55 7.22 4.09
CA PHE A 174 0.44 8.66 4.01
C PHE A 174 -0.98 9.09 3.69
N ASN A 175 -1.42 10.18 4.30
CA ASN A 175 -2.75 10.73 4.08
C ASN A 175 -2.96 11.08 2.59
N PRO A 176 -4.01 10.56 1.92
CA PRO A 176 -4.22 10.74 0.48
C PRO A 176 -4.33 12.20 0.05
N ILE A 177 -4.93 13.06 0.87
CA ILE A 177 -5.09 14.50 0.59
C ILE A 177 -3.73 15.20 0.66
N THR A 178 -2.92 14.86 1.66
CA THR A 178 -1.56 15.39 1.81
C THR A 178 -0.71 15.04 0.58
N ILE A 179 -0.70 13.78 0.16
CA ILE A 179 0.07 13.36 -1.02
C ILE A 179 -0.45 14.06 -2.27
N ARG A 180 -1.77 14.09 -2.50
CA ARG A 180 -2.35 14.72 -3.69
C ARG A 180 -2.00 16.21 -3.80
N ARG A 181 -2.03 16.95 -2.70
CA ARG A 181 -1.64 18.37 -2.67
C ARG A 181 -0.16 18.52 -3.03
N GLY A 182 0.71 17.72 -2.42
CA GLY A 182 2.14 17.74 -2.70
C GLY A 182 2.49 17.39 -4.14
N SER A 183 1.96 16.29 -4.66
CA SER A 183 2.14 15.85 -6.06
C SER A 183 1.75 16.95 -7.03
N LYS A 184 0.55 17.53 -6.84
CA LYS A 184 0.03 18.59 -7.71
C LYS A 184 0.86 19.86 -7.64
N MET A 185 1.27 20.28 -6.45
CA MET A 185 2.08 21.49 -6.28
C MET A 185 3.46 21.36 -6.93
N LEU A 186 4.07 20.18 -6.84
CA LEU A 186 5.40 19.91 -7.39
C LEU A 186 5.40 19.50 -8.87
N GLY A 187 4.22 19.31 -9.46
CA GLY A 187 4.07 18.78 -10.82
C GLY A 187 4.65 17.37 -10.96
N LEU A 188 4.63 16.58 -9.89
CA LEU A 188 5.17 15.23 -9.84
C LEU A 188 4.05 14.20 -9.82
N SER A 189 4.22 13.12 -10.59
CA SER A 189 3.35 11.96 -10.53
C SER A 189 4.15 10.69 -10.77
N SER A 190 4.15 9.81 -9.78
CA SER A 190 4.78 8.49 -9.77
C SER A 190 3.74 7.39 -9.53
N GLU A 191 4.08 6.13 -9.84
CA GLU A 191 3.24 4.98 -9.52
C GLU A 191 2.94 4.87 -8.01
N ALA A 192 3.88 5.28 -7.17
CA ALA A 192 3.70 5.38 -5.72
C ALA A 192 2.65 6.43 -5.34
N SER A 193 2.85 7.69 -5.77
CA SER A 193 1.93 8.79 -5.44
C SER A 193 0.50 8.51 -5.88
N LYS A 194 0.30 7.94 -7.08
CA LYS A 194 -1.05 7.60 -7.60
C LYS A 194 -1.82 6.65 -6.70
N ARG A 195 -1.13 5.74 -5.98
CA ARG A 195 -1.75 4.77 -5.07
C ARG A 195 -2.03 5.41 -3.71
N PHE A 196 -1.08 6.15 -3.15
CA PHE A 196 -1.33 6.91 -1.93
C PHE A 196 -2.48 7.92 -2.09
N GLU A 197 -2.55 8.65 -3.21
CA GLU A 197 -3.63 9.58 -3.54
C GLU A 197 -5.03 8.93 -3.58
N ARG A 198 -5.09 7.62 -3.82
CA ARG A 198 -6.33 6.84 -3.89
C ARG A 198 -6.62 6.05 -2.61
N GLY A 199 -5.75 6.15 -1.60
CA GLY A 199 -5.86 5.40 -0.35
C GLY A 199 -5.25 4.00 -0.47
N ALA A 200 -3.92 3.92 -0.37
CA ALA A 200 -3.22 2.66 -0.16
C ALA A 200 -3.69 2.01 1.16
N ASP A 201 -3.70 0.68 1.26
CA ASP A 201 -4.20 -0.01 2.45
C ASP A 201 -3.28 0.23 3.67
N PRO A 202 -3.76 0.88 4.75
CA PRO A 202 -2.97 1.09 5.96
C PRO A 202 -2.62 -0.21 6.70
N ASN A 203 -3.40 -1.29 6.53
CA ASN A 203 -3.08 -2.59 7.09
C ASN A 203 -2.19 -3.43 6.17
N GLY A 204 -2.01 -3.00 4.92
CA GLY A 204 -1.06 -3.59 3.98
C GLY A 204 0.41 -3.26 4.29
N VAL A 205 0.67 -2.26 5.15
CA VAL A 205 2.02 -1.77 5.49
C VAL A 205 2.98 -2.89 5.89
N ILE A 206 2.57 -3.72 6.85
CA ILE A 206 3.45 -4.80 7.38
C ILE A 206 3.61 -5.92 6.36
N TYR A 207 2.50 -6.38 5.76
CA TYR A 207 2.54 -7.43 4.75
C TYR A 207 3.46 -7.07 3.58
N ALA A 208 3.33 -5.86 3.05
CA ALA A 208 4.15 -5.38 1.93
C ALA A 208 5.63 -5.27 2.32
N LEU A 209 5.92 -4.79 3.53
CA LEU A 209 7.29 -4.70 4.06
C LEU A 209 7.94 -6.08 4.21
N GLU A 210 7.22 -7.05 4.77
CA GLU A 210 7.71 -8.42 4.92
C GLU A 210 7.86 -9.11 3.57
N ARG A 211 6.91 -8.89 2.65
CA ARG A 211 6.98 -9.42 1.28
C ARG A 211 8.22 -8.90 0.55
N LEU A 212 8.52 -7.61 0.67
CA LEU A 212 9.73 -7.00 0.11
C LEU A 212 10.99 -7.51 0.80
N THR A 213 10.98 -7.66 2.12
CA THR A 213 12.10 -8.20 2.90
C THR A 213 12.52 -9.57 2.38
N GLY A 214 11.56 -10.49 2.21
CA GLY A 214 11.85 -11.83 1.68
C GLY A 214 12.38 -11.81 0.25
N LEU A 215 11.77 -11.02 -0.63
CA LEU A 215 12.26 -10.88 -2.00
C LEU A 215 13.68 -10.29 -2.06
N ILE A 216 14.00 -9.29 -1.23
CA ILE A 216 15.36 -8.76 -1.19
C ILE A 216 16.35 -9.81 -0.67
N GLN A 217 16.00 -10.56 0.38
CA GLN A 217 16.88 -11.62 0.87
C GLN A 217 17.14 -12.69 -0.20
N ASP A 218 16.11 -13.10 -0.94
CA ASP A 218 16.24 -14.07 -2.03
C ASP A 218 17.09 -13.54 -3.21
N LEU A 219 16.95 -12.26 -3.55
CA LEU A 219 17.50 -11.66 -4.77
C LEU A 219 18.87 -10.99 -4.59
N ALA A 220 19.14 -10.47 -3.39
CA ALA A 220 20.33 -9.68 -3.06
C ALA A 220 21.11 -10.26 -1.87
N GLY A 221 20.59 -11.29 -1.20
CA GLY A 221 21.16 -11.83 0.02
C GLY A 221 20.99 -10.89 1.21
N GLY A 222 21.99 -10.87 2.08
CA GLY A 222 21.99 -10.03 3.28
C GLY A 222 21.31 -10.66 4.49
N LYS A 223 21.49 -10.00 5.63
CA LYS A 223 20.98 -10.39 6.94
C LYS A 223 19.86 -9.44 7.36
N VAL A 224 18.75 -9.98 7.85
CA VAL A 224 17.54 -9.23 8.18
C VAL A 224 17.45 -8.97 9.69
N SER A 225 17.05 -7.77 10.09
CA SER A 225 16.77 -7.38 11.47
C SER A 225 15.52 -8.03 12.05
N THR A 226 15.61 -8.45 13.32
CA THR A 226 14.49 -9.06 14.04
C THR A 226 13.36 -8.06 14.31
N GLY A 227 12.12 -8.48 14.09
CA GLY A 227 10.93 -7.64 14.22
C GLY A 227 10.88 -6.41 13.28
N VAL A 228 9.69 -5.85 13.10
CA VAL A 228 9.48 -4.59 12.38
C VAL A 228 9.43 -3.45 13.41
N LEU A 229 10.06 -2.31 13.11
CA LEU A 229 9.80 -1.08 13.88
C LEU A 229 8.58 -0.40 13.25
N ASP A 230 7.42 -0.53 13.89
CA ASP A 230 6.13 0.00 13.42
C ASP A 230 5.62 1.09 14.37
N ILE A 231 5.57 2.32 13.87
CA ILE A 231 5.05 3.49 14.58
C ILE A 231 3.67 3.82 14.03
N TYR A 232 2.63 3.50 14.81
CA TYR A 232 1.23 3.70 14.43
C TYR A 232 0.44 4.47 15.50
N PRO A 233 0.73 5.77 15.71
CA PRO A 233 0.17 6.56 16.81
C PRO A 233 -1.35 6.74 16.71
N VAL A 234 -1.91 6.72 15.49
CA VAL A 234 -3.35 6.84 15.24
C VAL A 234 -3.82 5.67 14.38
N PRO A 235 -4.10 4.50 14.99
CA PRO A 235 -4.61 3.34 14.28
C PRO A 235 -5.88 3.65 13.49
N ILE A 236 -5.87 3.30 12.20
CA ILE A 236 -7.05 3.35 11.34
C ILE A 236 -7.80 2.03 11.53
N GLU A 237 -8.90 2.11 12.26
CA GLU A 237 -9.77 0.97 12.53
C GLU A 237 -10.60 0.59 11.30
N LYS A 238 -10.92 -0.71 11.19
CA LYS A 238 -11.97 -1.16 10.27
C LYS A 238 -13.29 -0.53 10.69
N HIS A 239 -14.10 -0.10 9.74
CA HIS A 239 -15.46 0.37 10.02
C HIS A 239 -16.49 -0.71 9.70
N GLU A 240 -17.67 -0.56 10.28
CA GLU A 240 -18.79 -1.48 10.10
C GLU A 240 -19.83 -0.91 9.16
N VAL A 241 -20.38 -1.74 8.27
CA VAL A 241 -21.53 -1.38 7.42
C VAL A 241 -22.59 -2.47 7.54
N SER A 242 -23.85 -2.05 7.69
CA SER A 242 -24.99 -2.96 7.73
C SER A 242 -25.69 -3.02 6.38
N LEU A 243 -26.20 -4.21 6.05
CA LEU A 243 -26.99 -4.50 4.87
C LEU A 243 -28.36 -5.03 5.29
N ARG A 244 -29.43 -4.34 4.90
CA ARG A 244 -30.80 -4.82 5.00
C ARG A 244 -31.15 -5.58 3.72
N HIS A 245 -31.35 -6.89 3.83
CA HIS A 245 -31.53 -7.77 2.67
C HIS A 245 -32.72 -7.36 1.79
N LYS A 246 -33.81 -6.91 2.42
CA LYS A 246 -34.98 -6.37 1.71
C LYS A 246 -34.64 -5.11 0.90
N VAL A 247 -33.88 -4.17 1.48
CA VAL A 247 -33.50 -2.93 0.78
C VAL A 247 -32.62 -3.23 -0.42
N CYS A 248 -31.71 -4.21 -0.29
CA CYS A 248 -30.92 -4.71 -1.42
C CYS A 248 -31.82 -5.19 -2.56
N ASN A 249 -32.77 -6.09 -2.29
CA ASN A 249 -33.67 -6.63 -3.33
C ASN A 249 -34.59 -5.56 -3.91
N ASP A 250 -35.15 -4.67 -3.08
CA ASP A 250 -36.02 -3.57 -3.52
C ASP A 250 -35.26 -2.59 -4.45
N LEU A 251 -33.99 -2.29 -4.15
CA LEU A 251 -33.17 -1.38 -4.95
C LEU A 251 -32.72 -2.02 -6.27
N LEU A 252 -32.36 -3.31 -6.26
CA LEU A 252 -31.90 -4.02 -7.45
C LEU A 252 -33.06 -4.50 -8.34
N GLY A 253 -34.27 -4.60 -7.80
CA GLY A 253 -35.44 -5.13 -8.51
C GLY A 253 -35.37 -6.65 -8.76
N VAL A 254 -34.58 -7.38 -7.95
CA VAL A 254 -34.39 -8.84 -8.04
C VAL A 254 -34.41 -9.48 -6.66
N GLU A 255 -34.86 -10.72 -6.59
CA GLU A 255 -34.83 -11.51 -5.35
C GLU A 255 -33.53 -12.30 -5.25
N ILE A 256 -32.59 -11.79 -4.44
CA ILE A 256 -31.35 -12.50 -4.07
C ILE A 256 -31.49 -12.93 -2.61
N SER A 257 -31.23 -14.20 -2.30
CA SER A 257 -31.37 -14.69 -0.92
C SER A 257 -30.32 -14.07 0.01
N PRO A 258 -30.61 -13.88 1.31
CA PRO A 258 -29.64 -13.40 2.30
C PRO A 258 -28.32 -14.18 2.28
N GLU A 259 -28.39 -15.49 2.08
CA GLU A 259 -27.22 -16.39 2.01
C GLU A 259 -26.34 -16.06 0.81
N SER A 260 -26.92 -15.87 -0.38
CA SER A 260 -26.16 -15.48 -1.57
C SER A 260 -25.58 -14.07 -1.45
N GLN A 261 -26.32 -13.12 -0.88
CA GLN A 261 -25.80 -11.78 -0.60
C GLN A 261 -24.58 -11.84 0.33
N CYS A 262 -24.64 -12.67 1.39
CA CYS A 262 -23.51 -12.90 2.28
C CYS A 262 -22.34 -13.59 1.58
N GLU A 263 -22.60 -14.60 0.75
CA GLU A 263 -21.56 -15.28 -0.05
C GLU A 263 -20.81 -14.26 -0.91
N PHE A 264 -21.51 -13.41 -1.65
CA PHE A 264 -20.89 -12.40 -2.51
C PHE A 264 -19.94 -11.48 -1.73
N LEU A 265 -20.42 -10.89 -0.63
CA LEU A 265 -19.62 -9.94 0.16
C LEU A 265 -18.44 -10.61 0.87
N THR A 266 -18.63 -11.83 1.38
CA THR A 266 -17.53 -12.57 2.04
C THR A 266 -16.43 -12.95 1.07
N ARG A 267 -16.77 -13.34 -0.17
CA ARG A 267 -15.76 -13.61 -1.22
C ARG A 267 -14.95 -12.38 -1.61
N LEU A 268 -15.51 -11.18 -1.47
CA LEU A 268 -14.80 -9.91 -1.68
C LEU A 268 -13.93 -9.52 -0.47
N GLY A 269 -13.89 -10.34 0.58
CA GLY A 269 -13.08 -10.15 1.77
C GLY A 269 -13.76 -9.36 2.88
N MET A 270 -15.09 -9.17 2.81
CA MET A 270 -15.84 -8.56 3.93
C MET A 270 -16.13 -9.61 5.00
N GLU A 271 -15.81 -9.28 6.24
CA GLU A 271 -15.99 -10.19 7.37
C GLU A 271 -17.38 -10.01 7.98
N ILE A 272 -18.14 -11.09 8.15
CA ILE A 272 -19.46 -11.04 8.79
C ILE A 272 -19.28 -10.91 10.30
N LEU A 273 -19.79 -9.81 10.87
CA LEU A 273 -19.82 -9.58 12.31
C LEU A 273 -21.11 -10.10 12.96
N ALA A 274 -22.22 -9.98 12.24
CA ALA A 274 -23.52 -10.47 12.66
C ALA A 274 -24.39 -10.74 11.44
N THR A 275 -25.24 -11.77 11.51
CA THR A 275 -26.17 -12.09 10.42
C THR A 275 -27.52 -12.55 10.97
N SER A 276 -28.58 -12.24 10.23
CA SER A 276 -29.96 -12.65 10.49
C SER A 276 -30.73 -12.69 9.16
N SER A 277 -31.97 -13.15 9.17
CA SER A 277 -32.81 -13.16 7.96
C SER A 277 -33.17 -11.77 7.42
N GLN A 278 -32.99 -10.70 8.20
CA GLN A 278 -33.37 -9.33 7.83
C GLN A 278 -32.16 -8.43 7.56
N VAL A 279 -31.13 -8.56 8.41
CA VAL A 279 -29.96 -7.68 8.40
C VAL A 279 -28.69 -8.49 8.64
N SER A 280 -27.65 -8.16 7.87
CA SER A 280 -26.28 -8.60 8.11
C SER A 280 -25.36 -7.40 8.30
N ARG A 281 -24.32 -7.56 9.12
CA ARG A 281 -23.34 -6.52 9.44
C ARG A 281 -21.95 -7.01 9.09
N TYR A 282 -21.18 -6.16 8.43
CA TYR A 282 -19.87 -6.49 7.90
C TYR A 282 -18.80 -5.56 8.48
N SER A 283 -17.64 -6.12 8.79
CA SER A 283 -16.40 -5.36 8.97
C SER A 283 -15.77 -5.17 7.60
N ILE A 284 -15.57 -3.90 7.22
CA ILE A 284 -15.03 -3.56 5.90
C ILE A 284 -13.50 -3.63 5.95
N PRO A 285 -12.87 -4.37 5.02
CA PRO A 285 -11.42 -4.42 4.96
C PRO A 285 -10.84 -3.05 4.59
N THR A 286 -9.72 -2.68 5.19
CA THR A 286 -9.08 -1.36 5.00
C THR A 286 -8.53 -1.13 3.59
N PHE A 287 -8.39 -2.17 2.76
CA PHE A 287 -8.10 -2.04 1.33
C PHE A 287 -9.31 -1.57 0.49
N ARG A 288 -10.52 -1.49 1.07
CA ARG A 288 -11.75 -0.94 0.45
C ARG A 288 -12.21 0.36 1.13
N PRO A 289 -11.43 1.45 1.05
CA PRO A 289 -11.83 2.73 1.63
C PRO A 289 -13.05 3.37 0.95
N ASP A 290 -13.46 2.85 -0.21
CA ASP A 290 -14.60 3.27 -1.01
C ASP A 290 -15.96 2.79 -0.45
N ILE A 291 -15.98 1.66 0.28
CA ILE A 291 -17.20 1.12 0.86
C ILE A 291 -17.44 1.81 2.20
N THR A 292 -18.45 2.67 2.30
CA THR A 292 -18.73 3.44 3.53
C THR A 292 -20.20 3.37 3.97
N ARG A 293 -21.08 2.91 3.07
CA ARG A 293 -22.53 2.93 3.24
C ARG A 293 -23.12 1.63 2.71
N GLU A 294 -24.36 1.35 3.12
CA GLU A 294 -25.13 0.20 2.67
C GLU A 294 -25.26 0.14 1.13
N ALA A 295 -25.45 1.29 0.46
CA ALA A 295 -25.54 1.34 -1.00
C ALA A 295 -24.27 0.80 -1.69
N ASP A 296 -23.10 1.01 -1.09
CA ASP A 296 -21.83 0.54 -1.64
C ASP A 296 -21.74 -1.01 -1.54
N LEU A 297 -22.31 -1.62 -0.48
CA LEU A 297 -22.47 -3.08 -0.40
C LEU A 297 -23.43 -3.63 -1.45
N ILE A 298 -24.53 -2.92 -1.70
CA ILE A 298 -25.52 -3.31 -2.71
C ILE A 298 -24.89 -3.27 -4.11
N GLU A 299 -24.05 -2.28 -4.40
CA GLU A 299 -23.28 -2.21 -5.64
C GLU A 299 -22.34 -3.42 -5.80
N GLU A 300 -21.64 -3.84 -4.74
CA GLU A 300 -20.78 -5.03 -4.79
C GLU A 300 -21.58 -6.32 -5.04
N ILE A 301 -22.76 -6.46 -4.42
CA ILE A 301 -23.69 -7.56 -4.71
C ILE A 301 -24.12 -7.54 -6.17
N LEU A 302 -24.50 -6.37 -6.69
CA LEU A 302 -24.88 -6.21 -8.09
C LEU A 302 -23.73 -6.61 -9.04
N ARG A 303 -22.50 -6.21 -8.71
CA ARG A 303 -21.31 -6.49 -9.53
C ARG A 303 -21.06 -8.00 -9.68
N LEU A 304 -21.22 -8.77 -8.59
CA LEU A 304 -21.07 -10.22 -8.60
C LEU A 304 -22.30 -10.96 -9.12
N TYR A 305 -23.51 -10.45 -8.86
CA TYR A 305 -24.74 -10.98 -9.43
C TYR A 305 -24.79 -10.81 -10.96
N GLY A 306 -24.27 -9.68 -11.45
CA GLY A 306 -24.21 -9.33 -12.87
C GLY A 306 -25.40 -8.47 -13.30
N GLN A 307 -25.12 -7.26 -13.80
CA GLN A 307 -26.15 -6.30 -14.24
C GLN A 307 -27.08 -6.87 -15.34
N ASN A 308 -26.55 -7.72 -16.21
CA ASN A 308 -27.33 -8.37 -17.28
C ASN A 308 -28.43 -9.31 -16.76
N ASN A 309 -28.36 -9.70 -15.48
CA ASN A 309 -29.38 -10.52 -14.84
C ASN A 309 -30.51 -9.68 -14.23
N ILE A 310 -30.40 -8.34 -14.21
CA ILE A 310 -31.51 -7.47 -13.80
C ILE A 310 -32.56 -7.44 -14.93
N PRO A 311 -33.83 -7.77 -14.65
CA PRO A 311 -34.91 -7.63 -15.61
C PRO A 311 -35.07 -6.19 -16.09
N VAL A 312 -35.15 -5.99 -17.41
CA VAL A 312 -35.52 -4.68 -17.96
C VAL A 312 -36.99 -4.44 -17.65
N ASN A 313 -37.28 -3.36 -16.94
CA ASN A 313 -38.66 -2.98 -16.64
C ASN A 313 -39.20 -2.11 -17.78
N ASP A 314 -39.98 -2.70 -18.69
CA ASP A 314 -40.60 -2.02 -19.84
C ASP A 314 -41.60 -0.91 -19.46
N HIS A 315 -41.85 -0.69 -18.17
CA HIS A 315 -42.78 0.32 -17.65
C HIS A 315 -42.19 1.73 -17.47
N PHE A 316 -40.88 1.90 -17.62
CA PHE A 316 -40.25 3.23 -17.72
C PHE A 316 -40.03 3.58 -19.20
N LYS A 317 -41.09 4.01 -19.89
CA LYS A 317 -41.01 4.69 -21.19
C LYS A 317 -41.19 6.19 -21.04
#